data_AF-A0A919EUD0-F1
#
_entry.id   AF-A0A919EUD0-F1
#
_cell.length_a   1.000
_cell.length_b   1.000
_cell.length_c   1.000
_cell.angle_alpha   90.00
_cell.angle_beta   90.00
_cell.angle_gamma   90.00
#
_symmetry.space_group_name_H-M   'P 1'
#
loop_
_entity.id
_entity.type
_entity.pdbx_description
1 polymer ?
#
loop_
_entity_poly.entity_id
_entity_poly.type
_entity_poly.pdbx_seq_one_letter_code
_entity_poly.pdbx_strand_id
1 'polypeptide(L)'
;MESRLRVLLAVRADFYGRCAEHAGPASALRDANALVGPMSPTELRAAIVQPAASDGLSVERALTSRPVDEVADAPGGLPLLSHVLLETWRRRRGKTMTLAGYEAAGGL
;
A
#
# COMPACT_ATOMS: atom_id res chain seq x y z
N MET A 1 26.05 -25.43 5.78
CA MET A 1 25.14 -25.57 4.61
C MET A 1 24.14 -24.44 4.71
N GLU A 2 24.28 -23.38 3.92
CA GLU A 2 23.33 -22.26 3.96
C GLU A 2 21.98 -22.72 3.39
N SER A 3 20.91 -22.53 4.15
CA SER A 3 19.56 -22.78 3.66
C SER A 3 19.22 -21.77 2.57
N ARG A 4 18.60 -22.23 1.48
CA ARG A 4 18.09 -21.38 0.39
C ARG A 4 16.75 -20.71 0.73
N LEU A 5 16.12 -21.09 1.83
CA LEU A 5 14.87 -20.47 2.27
C LEU A 5 15.17 -19.07 2.84
N ARG A 6 14.36 -18.10 2.47
CA ARG A 6 14.32 -16.76 3.06
C ARG A 6 12.91 -16.54 3.61
N VAL A 7 12.83 -16.05 4.85
CA VAL A 7 11.56 -15.80 5.54
C VAL A 7 11.49 -14.32 5.84
N LEU A 8 10.39 -13.68 5.44
CA LEU A 8 10.06 -12.31 5.81
C LEU A 8 8.86 -12.36 6.76
N LEU A 9 8.98 -11.68 7.89
CA LEU A 9 7.89 -11.51 8.87
C LEU A 9 7.46 -10.04 8.86
N ALA A 10 6.17 -9.80 8.65
CA ALA A 10 5.56 -8.49 8.80
C ALA A 10 4.68 -8.53 10.05
N VAL A 11 4.95 -7.64 11.00
CA VAL A 11 4.26 -7.58 12.29
C VAL A 11 3.91 -6.12 12.55
N ARG A 12 2.69 -5.86 13.05
CA ARG A 12 2.33 -4.52 13.50
C ARG A 12 3.18 -4.12 14.71
N ALA A 13 3.55 -2.84 14.79
CA ALA A 13 4.46 -2.36 15.82
C ALA A 13 3.99 -2.66 17.26
N ASP A 14 2.68 -2.69 17.51
CA ASP A 14 2.07 -3.01 18.81
C ASP A 14 2.21 -4.49 19.22
N PHE A 15 2.56 -5.38 18.28
CA PHE A 15 2.86 -6.78 18.56
C PHE A 15 4.37 -7.06 18.68
N TYR A 16 5.22 -6.04 18.52
CA TYR A 16 6.68 -6.20 18.56
C TYR A 16 7.16 -6.80 19.89
N GLY A 17 6.60 -6.33 21.02
CA GLY A 17 6.93 -6.87 22.34
C GLY A 17 6.61 -8.36 22.49
N ARG A 18 5.48 -8.81 21.91
CA ARG A 18 5.08 -10.22 21.92
C ARG A 18 6.02 -11.11 21.12
N CYS A 19 6.66 -10.59 20.08
CA CYS A 19 7.68 -11.34 19.36
C CYS A 19 8.93 -11.60 20.21
N ALA A 20 9.25 -10.72 21.16
CA ALA A 20 10.39 -10.89 22.06
C ALA A 20 10.19 -12.03 23.09
N GLU A 21 8.94 -12.45 23.33
CA GLU A 21 8.60 -13.57 24.23
C GLU A 21 9.00 -14.94 23.65
N HIS A 22 9.30 -15.02 22.36
CA HIS A 22 9.65 -16.26 21.67
C HIS A 22 11.08 -16.23 21.15
N ALA A 23 11.89 -17.23 21.52
CA ALA A 23 13.34 -17.26 21.24
C ALA A 23 13.70 -17.13 19.75
N GLY A 24 12.91 -17.73 18.85
CA GLY A 24 13.14 -17.63 17.40
C GLY A 24 12.93 -16.21 16.85
N PRO A 25 11.71 -15.65 16.93
CA PRO A 25 11.42 -14.28 16.52
C PRO A 25 12.31 -13.24 17.22
N ALA A 26 12.60 -13.42 18.52
CA ALA A 26 13.49 -12.51 19.24
C ALA A 26 14.91 -12.45 18.65
N SER A 27 15.44 -13.56 18.11
CA SER A 27 16.73 -13.54 17.41
C SER A 27 16.64 -12.83 16.07
N ALA A 28 15.61 -13.14 15.28
CA ALA A 28 15.42 -12.54 13.95
C ALA A 28 15.26 -11.01 14.02
N LEU A 29 14.55 -10.51 15.04
CA LEU A 29 14.33 -9.07 15.24
C LEU A 29 15.60 -8.28 15.59
N ARG A 30 16.61 -8.92 16.21
CA ARG A 30 17.89 -8.26 16.50
C ARG A 30 18.74 -8.07 15.25
N ASP A 31 18.72 -9.07 14.37
CA ASP A 31 19.66 -9.15 13.25
C ASP A 31 19.14 -8.45 11.99
N ALA A 32 17.81 -8.36 11.84
CA ALA A 32 17.18 -7.73 10.68
C ALA A 32 15.79 -7.19 11.03
N ASN A 33 15.71 -5.91 11.39
CA ASN A 33 14.44 -5.19 11.49
C ASN A 33 14.39 -3.99 10.53
N ALA A 34 13.22 -3.78 9.93
CA ALA A 34 12.94 -2.61 9.12
C ALA A 34 11.61 -2.03 9.59
N LEU A 35 11.64 -0.82 10.13
CA LEU A 35 10.43 -0.13 10.53
C LEU A 35 9.77 0.47 9.27
N VAL A 36 8.53 0.04 9.01
CA VAL A 36 7.73 0.62 7.93
C VAL A 36 6.84 1.70 8.53
N GLY A 37 7.21 2.96 8.28
CA GLY A 37 6.41 4.12 8.66
C GLY A 37 5.23 4.36 7.71
N PRO A 38 4.37 5.36 8.01
CA PRO A 38 3.35 5.79 7.07
C PRO A 38 4.01 6.31 5.78
N MET A 39 3.35 6.09 4.64
CA MET A 39 3.80 6.70 3.38
C MET A 39 3.67 8.21 3.44
N SER A 40 4.69 8.91 2.98
CA SER A 40 4.57 10.33 2.62
C SER A 40 3.56 10.52 1.47
N PRO A 41 3.01 11.74 1.28
CA PRO A 41 2.14 12.02 0.14
C PRO A 41 2.75 11.67 -1.22
N THR A 42 4.08 11.81 -1.34
CA THR A 42 4.82 11.46 -2.56
C THR A 42 4.89 9.95 -2.77
N GLU A 43 5.20 9.18 -1.71
CA GLU A 43 5.21 7.72 -1.77
C GLU A 43 3.81 7.16 -2.05
N LEU A 44 2.77 7.76 -1.45
CA LEU A 44 1.39 7.36 -1.68
C LEU A 44 0.97 7.62 -3.15
N ARG A 45 1.34 8.78 -3.70
CA ARG A 45 1.14 9.07 -5.13
C ARG A 45 1.86 8.08 -6.02
N ALA A 46 3.10 7.71 -5.67
CA ALA A 46 3.85 6.69 -6.40
C ALA A 46 3.16 5.31 -6.31
N ALA A 47 2.63 4.94 -5.14
CA ALA A 47 1.88 3.71 -4.95
C ALA A 47 0.58 3.65 -5.78
N ILE A 48 -0.01 4.80 -6.11
CA ILE A 48 -1.17 4.90 -7.03
C ILE A 48 -0.73 4.79 -8.50
N VAL A 49 0.30 5.54 -8.89
CA VAL A 49 0.65 5.73 -10.32
C VAL A 49 1.55 4.62 -10.87
N GLN A 50 2.55 4.18 -10.11
CA GLN A 50 3.57 3.25 -10.61
C GLN A 50 3.00 1.87 -10.98
N PRO A 51 2.09 1.25 -10.20
CA PRO A 51 1.51 -0.04 -10.59
C PRO A 51 0.66 0.05 -11.87
N ALA A 52 -0.07 1.15 -12.06
CA ALA A 52 -0.80 1.39 -13.30
C ALA A 52 0.18 1.53 -14.49
N ALA A 53 1.25 2.30 -14.31
CA ALA A 53 2.26 2.51 -15.35
C ALA A 53 2.99 1.21 -15.73
N SER A 54 3.32 0.33 -14.77
CA SER A 54 3.97 -0.96 -15.05
C SER A 54 3.12 -1.90 -15.91
N ASP A 55 1.80 -1.76 -15.82
CA ASP A 55 0.82 -2.52 -16.61
C ASP A 55 0.38 -1.78 -17.88
N GLY A 56 1.05 -0.67 -18.23
CA GLY A 56 0.77 0.11 -19.43
C GLY A 56 -0.55 0.90 -19.37
N LEU A 57 -1.05 1.18 -18.17
CA LEU A 57 -2.18 2.06 -17.91
C LEU A 57 -1.71 3.49 -17.61
N SER A 58 -2.58 4.45 -17.84
CA SER A 58 -2.42 5.84 -17.41
C SER A 58 -3.41 6.16 -16.29
N VAL A 59 -3.02 7.08 -15.40
CA VAL A 59 -3.87 7.60 -14.33
C VAL A 59 -4.15 9.06 -14.63
N GLU A 60 -5.42 9.46 -14.62
CA GLU A 60 -5.78 10.87 -14.80
C GLU A 60 -5.15 11.75 -13.72
N ARG A 61 -4.65 12.93 -14.09
CA ARG A 61 -4.00 13.86 -13.15
C ARG A 61 -4.86 14.15 -11.93
N ALA A 62 -6.16 14.36 -12.11
CA ALA A 62 -7.09 14.62 -11.02
C ALA A 62 -7.23 13.45 -10.03
N LEU A 63 -7.03 12.22 -10.49
CA LEU A 63 -7.00 11.01 -9.67
C LEU A 63 -5.67 10.82 -8.93
N THR A 64 -4.62 11.58 -9.24
CA THR A 64 -3.33 11.46 -8.55
C THR A 64 -3.23 12.27 -7.25
N SER A 65 -4.03 13.32 -7.09
CA SER A 65 -4.04 14.17 -5.88
C SER A 65 -5.17 13.82 -4.93
N ARG A 66 -6.39 13.64 -5.46
CA ARG A 66 -7.58 13.48 -4.63
C ARG A 66 -7.50 12.32 -3.62
N PRO A 67 -7.07 11.09 -3.99
CA PRO A 67 -6.98 10.01 -3.01
C PRO A 67 -5.83 10.20 -2.01
N VAL A 68 -4.81 11.00 -2.36
CA VAL A 68 -3.70 11.31 -1.45
C VAL A 68 -4.19 12.22 -0.32
N ASP A 69 -5.04 13.18 -0.65
CA ASP A 69 -5.65 14.09 0.31
C ASP A 69 -6.69 13.35 1.18
N GLU A 70 -7.52 12.48 0.58
CA GLU A 70 -8.57 11.73 1.29
C GLU A 70 -8.02 10.65 2.25
N VAL A 71 -6.87 10.03 1.96
CA VAL A 71 -6.25 9.02 2.85
C VAL A 71 -5.69 9.61 4.13
N ALA A 72 -5.23 10.87 4.12
CA ALA A 72 -4.60 11.50 5.28
C ALA A 72 -5.53 11.57 6.50
N ASP A 73 -6.84 11.68 6.26
CA ASP A 73 -7.86 11.85 7.28
C ASP A 73 -8.56 10.53 7.68
N ALA A 74 -8.23 9.40 7.03
CA ALA A 74 -8.92 8.13 7.20
C ALA A 74 -8.16 7.12 8.10
N PRO A 75 -8.72 6.72 9.26
CA PRO A 75 -8.20 5.57 10.01
C PRO A 75 -8.28 4.30 9.15
N GLY A 76 -7.14 3.68 8.84
CA GLY A 76 -7.12 2.54 7.91
C GLY A 76 -7.36 2.94 6.44
N GLY A 77 -6.97 4.16 6.05
CA GLY A 77 -7.16 4.68 4.69
C GLY A 77 -6.47 3.86 3.58
N LEU A 78 -5.33 3.22 3.85
CA LEU A 78 -4.60 2.43 2.84
C LEU A 78 -5.38 1.19 2.35
N PRO A 79 -5.96 0.33 3.23
CA PRO A 79 -6.87 -0.72 2.81
C PRO A 79 -8.05 -0.24 1.95
N LEU A 80 -8.69 0.87 2.34
CA LEU A 80 -9.80 1.44 1.59
C LEU A 80 -9.34 1.95 0.22
N LEU A 81 -8.23 2.68 0.18
CA LEU A 81 -7.63 3.16 -1.07
C LEU A 81 -7.33 2.00 -2.01
N SER A 82 -6.73 0.91 -1.50
CA SER A 82 -6.44 -0.28 -2.30
C SER A 82 -7.70 -0.87 -2.93
N HIS A 83 -8.79 -0.93 -2.18
CA HIS A 83 -10.08 -1.37 -2.70
C HIS A 83 -10.62 -0.44 -3.79
N VAL A 84 -10.67 0.88 -3.53
CA VAL A 84 -11.23 1.85 -4.47
C VAL A 84 -10.39 1.91 -5.76
N LEU A 85 -9.06 1.81 -5.67
CA LEU A 85 -8.17 1.74 -6.84
C LEU A 85 -8.43 0.48 -7.68
N LEU A 86 -8.65 -0.67 -7.06
CA LEU A 86 -9.02 -1.90 -7.77
C LEU A 86 -10.36 -1.74 -8.50
N GLU A 87 -11.36 -1.15 -7.83
CA GLU A 87 -12.68 -0.89 -8.41
C GLU A 87 -12.63 0.16 -9.54
N THR A 88 -11.75 1.16 -9.41
CA THR A 88 -11.45 2.15 -10.45
C THR A 88 -10.81 1.49 -11.66
N TRP A 89 -9.86 0.58 -11.44
CA TRP A 89 -9.22 -0.19 -12.50
C TRP A 89 -10.22 -1.09 -13.25
N ARG A 90 -11.18 -1.69 -12.54
CA ARG A 90 -12.28 -2.46 -13.15
C ARG A 90 -13.19 -1.59 -14.03
N ARG A 91 -13.42 -0.34 -13.63
CA ARG A 91 -14.28 0.66 -14.32
C ARG A 91 -13.52 1.54 -15.34
N ARG A 92 -12.24 1.29 -15.55
CA ARG A 92 -11.36 2.13 -16.38
C ARG A 92 -11.91 2.30 -17.80
N ARG A 93 -11.54 3.42 -18.44
CA ARG A 93 -11.85 3.65 -19.85
C ARG A 93 -10.63 3.29 -20.71
N GLY A 94 -10.68 2.12 -21.34
CA GLY A 94 -9.56 1.61 -22.13
C GLY A 94 -8.32 1.37 -21.26
N LYS A 95 -7.27 2.17 -21.47
CA LYS A 95 -6.02 2.12 -20.69
C LYS A 95 -5.94 3.19 -19.59
N THR A 96 -7.00 3.97 -19.39
CA THR A 96 -6.97 5.10 -18.46
C THR A 96 -7.83 4.82 -17.22
N MET A 97 -7.21 4.83 -16.04
CA MET A 97 -7.91 4.96 -14.77
C MET A 97 -8.38 6.42 -14.61
N THR A 98 -9.70 6.61 -14.56
CA THR A 98 -10.33 7.92 -14.60
C THR A 98 -10.86 8.35 -13.25
N LEU A 99 -10.95 9.65 -13.02
CA LEU A 99 -11.61 10.19 -11.83
C LEU A 99 -13.08 9.77 -11.78
N ALA A 100 -13.77 9.75 -12.92
CA ALA A 100 -15.16 9.29 -12.99
C ALA A 100 -15.30 7.80 -12.57
N GLY A 101 -14.33 6.95 -12.92
CA GLY A 101 -14.29 5.56 -12.49
C GLY A 101 -14.05 5.41 -10.99
N TYR A 102 -13.28 6.33 -10.40
CA TYR A 102 -13.03 6.42 -8.96
C TYR A 102 -14.27 6.84 -8.18
N GLU A 103 -14.97 7.89 -8.64
CA GLU A 103 -16.22 8.34 -8.04
C GLU A 103 -17.31 7.26 -8.16
N ALA A 104 -17.40 6.58 -9.30
CA ALA A 104 -18.32 5.45 -9.50
C ALA A 104 -17.93 4.20 -8.68
N ALA A 105 -16.70 4.13 -8.16
CA ALA A 105 -16.27 3.13 -7.21
C ALA A 105 -16.59 3.50 -5.75
N GLY A 106 -17.15 4.70 -5.51
CA GLY A 106 -17.53 5.21 -4.20
C GLY A 106 -16.60 6.27 -3.64
N GLY A 107 -15.43 6.49 -4.25
CA GLY A 107 -14.38 7.32 -3.65
C GLY A 107 -13.92 6.80 -2.29
N LEU A 108 -13.07 7.59 -1.63
CA LEU A 108 -12.76 7.43 -0.21
C LEU A 108 -13.71 8.28 0.64
#